data_AF-A0A411YEG3-F1
#
_entry.id   AF-A0A411YEG3-F1
#
_cell.length_a   1.000
_cell.length_b   1.000
_cell.length_c   1.000
_cell.angle_alpha   90.00
_cell.angle_beta   90.00
_cell.angle_gamma   90.00
#
_symmetry.space_group_name_H-M   'P 1'
#
loop_
_entity.id
_entity.type
_entity.pdbx_description
1 polymer ?
#
loop_
_entity_poly.entity_id
_entity_poly.type
_entity_poly.pdbx_seq_one_letter_code
_entity_poly.pdbx_strand_id
1 'polypeptide(L)'
;MARLDRFVRTSRLGKAWLGLLVAGAVLAAVAPAVRAAREADPVNRVRTDAAEPAAAETLDAHLEDLEGYLAEEVAVSPLPGLAVAVTHGDEIVHLAGYGSAAHGEPMTPDTPMRLASLSKSFTALAVLRLAEEGALDLDDPVRDHVPGVVPADHHAGTPLTLRHLLNQTGGLADRSFDRLWDLDVETPADRVTQLAGAEPVAQPGTAHRYSNPNYEILARVVEVASGETFDDYLDEAVFGPLGMDDTAGHARTDLATPEVAQGHVVAFGVPVARDEPPGFIAGSGGVVSTASDSPER
;
A
#
# COMPACT_ATOMS: atom_id res chain seq x y z
N MET A 1 -22.91 -31.72 29.19
CA MET A 1 -21.50 -31.29 29.01
C MET A 1 -20.52 -32.48 28.95
N ALA A 2 -20.79 -33.55 28.18
CA ALA A 2 -19.82 -34.66 28.02
C ALA A 2 -19.88 -35.36 26.65
N ARG A 3 -20.50 -34.73 25.63
CA ARG A 3 -20.65 -35.31 24.29
C ARG A 3 -20.40 -34.34 23.12
N LEU A 4 -19.84 -33.15 23.37
CA LEU A 4 -19.31 -32.27 22.31
C LEU A 4 -17.77 -32.29 22.21
N ASP A 5 -17.09 -32.92 23.16
CA ASP A 5 -15.63 -32.83 23.31
C ASP A 5 -14.84 -33.90 22.52
N ARG A 6 -15.49 -34.58 21.56
CA ARG A 6 -14.88 -35.69 20.81
C ARG A 6 -14.82 -35.48 19.29
N PHE A 7 -15.22 -34.32 18.78
CA PHE A 7 -15.16 -34.03 17.34
C PHE A 7 -13.91 -33.22 16.92
N VAL A 8 -13.11 -32.72 17.89
CA VAL A 8 -11.92 -31.88 17.61
C VAL A 8 -10.60 -32.68 17.59
N ARG A 9 -10.65 -34.00 17.73
CA ARG A 9 -9.45 -34.86 17.70
C ARG A 9 -9.62 -35.98 16.66
N THR A 10 -9.49 -35.62 15.39
CA THR A 10 -8.87 -36.39 14.28
C THR A 10 -9.41 -35.91 12.94
N SER A 11 -8.76 -34.92 12.35
CA SER A 11 -8.63 -34.81 10.90
C SER A 11 -7.53 -33.80 10.58
N ARG A 12 -6.41 -34.31 10.09
CA ARG A 12 -5.43 -33.51 9.35
C ARG A 12 -6.06 -33.25 7.99
N LEU A 13 -6.86 -32.20 7.86
CA LEU A 13 -7.38 -31.61 6.60
C LEU A 13 -8.37 -30.50 6.98
N GLY A 14 -7.94 -29.24 6.89
CA GLY A 14 -8.83 -28.09 7.15
C GLY A 14 -8.15 -26.88 7.80
N LYS A 15 -7.13 -26.31 7.16
CA LYS A 15 -6.61 -24.96 7.45
C LYS A 15 -6.42 -24.13 6.17
N ALA A 16 -7.31 -24.33 5.20
CA ALA A 16 -7.49 -23.43 4.08
C ALA A 16 -8.96 -23.03 4.09
N TRP A 17 -9.27 -21.81 3.65
CA TRP A 17 -10.57 -21.11 3.69
C TRP A 17 -10.79 -20.26 4.95
N LEU A 18 -10.39 -18.98 4.89
CA LEU A 18 -11.30 -17.83 4.86
C LEU A 18 -10.46 -16.53 4.76
N GLY A 19 -10.27 -15.98 3.57
CA GLY A 19 -9.48 -14.75 3.42
C GLY A 19 -9.11 -14.38 1.98
N LEU A 20 -10.01 -14.64 1.03
CA LEU A 20 -9.81 -14.27 -0.38
C LEU A 20 -11.18 -14.24 -1.02
N LEU A 21 -11.85 -13.08 -1.07
CA LEU A 21 -12.91 -12.83 -2.05
C LEU A 21 -13.38 -11.37 -2.22
N VAL A 22 -12.70 -10.33 -1.68
CA VAL A 22 -13.16 -8.93 -1.92
C VAL A 22 -12.23 -8.09 -2.79
N ALA A 23 -10.95 -8.43 -2.96
CA ALA A 23 -10.05 -7.68 -3.86
C ALA A 23 -10.35 -7.86 -5.37
N GLY A 24 -11.25 -8.77 -5.75
CA GLY A 24 -11.53 -9.09 -7.16
C GLY A 24 -12.62 -8.24 -7.82
N ALA A 25 -13.47 -7.56 -7.06
CA ALA A 25 -14.64 -6.88 -7.63
C ALA A 25 -14.33 -5.47 -8.17
N VAL A 26 -13.31 -4.78 -7.63
CA VAL A 26 -12.98 -3.40 -8.05
C VAL A 26 -12.20 -3.36 -9.37
N LEU A 27 -11.45 -4.42 -9.72
CA LEU A 27 -10.64 -4.47 -10.95
C LEU A 27 -11.43 -4.71 -12.25
N ALA A 28 -12.69 -5.15 -12.17
CA ALA A 28 -13.48 -5.47 -13.36
C ALA A 28 -14.05 -4.23 -14.08
N ALA A 29 -14.12 -3.07 -13.42
CA ALA A 29 -14.69 -1.85 -14.00
C ALA A 29 -13.69 -0.94 -14.75
N VAL A 30 -12.36 -1.18 -14.62
CA VAL A 30 -11.32 -0.27 -15.15
C VAL A 30 -10.72 -0.74 -16.49
N ALA A 31 -10.95 -1.98 -16.89
CA ALA A 31 -10.32 -2.59 -18.07
C ALA A 31 -10.60 -1.90 -19.43
N PRO A 32 -11.78 -1.31 -19.72
CA PRO A 32 -12.01 -0.65 -21.01
C PRO A 32 -11.28 0.69 -21.15
N ALA A 33 -11.04 1.42 -20.05
CA ALA A 33 -10.49 2.78 -20.07
C ALA A 33 -8.98 2.81 -20.33
N VAL A 34 -8.24 1.82 -19.83
CA VAL A 34 -6.77 1.76 -19.96
C VAL A 34 -6.28 1.47 -21.39
N ARG A 35 -7.15 0.90 -22.25
CA ARG A 35 -6.78 0.59 -23.64
C ARG A 35 -6.81 1.82 -24.56
N ALA A 36 -7.62 2.84 -24.24
CA ALA A 36 -7.72 4.06 -25.04
C ALA A 36 -6.54 5.03 -24.83
N ALA A 37 -5.86 4.94 -23.68
CA ALA A 37 -4.78 5.86 -23.31
C ALA A 37 -3.40 5.55 -23.94
N ARG A 38 -3.26 4.46 -24.69
CA ARG A 38 -1.95 3.99 -25.23
C ARG A 38 -1.60 4.48 -26.64
N GLU A 39 -2.44 5.28 -27.29
CA GLU A 39 -2.22 5.73 -28.68
C GLU A 39 -1.91 7.23 -28.88
N ALA A 40 -1.67 8.00 -27.81
CA ALA A 40 -1.29 9.42 -27.95
C ALA A 40 0.16 9.67 -27.50
N ASP A 41 1.03 9.97 -28.47
CA ASP A 41 2.40 10.47 -28.28
C ASP A 41 2.36 11.94 -27.77
N PRO A 42 3.37 12.41 -26.99
CA PRO A 42 3.24 13.53 -26.08
C PRO A 42 3.66 14.86 -26.71
N VAL A 43 3.35 15.94 -25.97
CA VAL A 43 3.68 17.35 -26.25
C VAL A 43 2.70 18.03 -27.21
N ASN A 44 1.61 18.55 -26.64
CA ASN A 44 1.06 19.79 -27.16
C ASN A 44 0.64 20.73 -26.04
N ARG A 45 1.05 21.98 -26.18
CA ARG A 45 0.96 23.07 -25.21
C ARG A 45 -0.49 23.35 -24.84
N VAL A 46 -0.73 23.57 -23.56
CA VAL A 46 -2.01 23.99 -22.98
C VAL A 46 -2.49 25.26 -23.71
N ARG A 47 -3.61 25.13 -24.41
CA ARG A 47 -4.45 26.26 -24.79
C ARG A 47 -5.39 26.50 -23.62
N THR A 48 -5.15 27.57 -22.88
CA THR A 48 -6.10 28.10 -21.89
C THR A 48 -7.27 28.75 -22.63
N ASP A 49 -8.23 27.95 -23.07
CA ASP A 49 -9.58 28.47 -23.28
C ASP A 49 -10.33 28.22 -21.97
N ALA A 50 -10.97 29.28 -21.44
CA ALA A 50 -11.83 29.20 -20.27
C ALA A 50 -12.84 28.07 -20.46
N ALA A 51 -12.94 27.16 -19.49
CA ALA A 51 -13.86 26.04 -19.52
C ALA A 51 -15.29 26.54 -19.84
N GLU A 52 -15.91 25.98 -20.88
CA GLU A 52 -17.28 26.32 -21.27
C GLU A 52 -18.27 25.94 -20.14
N PRO A 53 -19.27 26.78 -19.83
CA PRO A 53 -20.20 26.57 -18.71
C PRO A 53 -21.00 25.25 -18.78
N ALA A 54 -21.17 24.67 -19.97
CA ALA A 54 -21.83 23.38 -20.14
C ALA A 54 -21.02 22.19 -19.61
N ALA A 55 -19.68 22.29 -19.55
CA ALA A 55 -18.82 21.25 -18.98
C ALA A 55 -18.82 21.29 -17.45
N ALA A 56 -18.95 22.47 -16.86
CA ALA A 56 -19.10 22.65 -15.41
C ALA A 56 -20.45 22.08 -14.91
N GLU A 57 -21.55 22.38 -15.60
CA GLU A 57 -22.87 21.81 -15.28
C GLU A 57 -22.89 20.27 -15.37
N THR A 58 -22.09 19.66 -16.26
CA THR A 58 -21.97 18.20 -16.32
C THR A 58 -21.11 17.61 -15.19
N LEU A 59 -20.06 18.32 -14.75
CA LEU A 59 -19.22 17.86 -13.65
C LEU A 59 -19.98 17.88 -12.33
N ASP A 60 -20.65 19.00 -12.03
CA ASP A 60 -21.44 19.14 -10.79
C ASP A 60 -22.52 18.06 -10.69
N ALA A 61 -23.24 17.79 -11.79
CA ALA A 61 -24.23 16.71 -11.83
C ALA A 61 -23.60 15.32 -11.60
N HIS A 62 -22.40 15.06 -12.13
CA HIS A 62 -21.68 13.81 -11.88
C HIS A 62 -21.15 13.70 -10.44
N LEU A 63 -20.80 14.82 -9.81
CA LEU A 63 -20.39 14.85 -8.41
C LEU A 63 -21.59 14.61 -7.47
N GLU A 64 -22.76 15.18 -7.77
CA GLU A 64 -24.00 14.88 -7.04
C GLU A 64 -24.39 13.39 -7.15
N ASP A 65 -24.29 12.81 -8.36
CA ASP A 65 -24.52 11.38 -8.58
C ASP A 65 -23.51 10.52 -7.78
N LEU A 66 -22.23 10.95 -7.73
CA LEU A 66 -21.18 10.29 -6.95
C LEU A 66 -21.47 10.33 -5.46
N GLU A 67 -21.88 11.48 -4.92
CA GLU A 67 -22.25 11.64 -3.51
C GLU A 67 -23.39 10.71 -3.12
N GLY A 68 -24.45 10.68 -3.92
CA GLY A 68 -25.58 9.78 -3.73
C GLY A 68 -25.16 8.31 -3.76
N TYR A 69 -24.32 7.94 -4.72
CA TYR A 69 -23.78 6.58 -4.85
C TYR A 69 -22.93 6.18 -3.64
N LEU A 70 -21.98 7.01 -3.21
CA LEU A 70 -21.10 6.71 -2.08
C LEU A 70 -21.88 6.60 -0.76
N ALA A 71 -22.86 7.48 -0.56
CA ALA A 71 -23.74 7.42 0.62
C ALA A 71 -24.60 6.13 0.63
N GLU A 72 -25.14 5.72 -0.52
CA GLU A 72 -25.89 4.47 -0.64
C GLU A 72 -24.99 3.25 -0.40
N GLU A 73 -23.81 3.20 -1.00
CA GLU A 73 -22.86 2.09 -0.83
C GLU A 73 -22.44 1.92 0.63
N VAL A 74 -22.16 3.00 1.37
CA VAL A 74 -21.88 2.91 2.82
C VAL A 74 -23.09 2.36 3.58
N ALA A 75 -24.32 2.76 3.21
CA ALA A 75 -25.53 2.32 3.90
C ALA A 75 -25.87 0.84 3.66
N VAL A 76 -25.53 0.28 2.49
CA VAL A 76 -25.89 -1.11 2.11
C VAL A 76 -24.73 -2.10 2.25
N SER A 77 -23.49 -1.63 2.39
CA SER A 77 -22.31 -2.46 2.57
C SER A 77 -21.96 -2.64 4.05
N PRO A 78 -21.12 -3.63 4.39
CA PRO A 78 -20.56 -3.77 5.73
C PRO A 78 -19.40 -2.79 6.02
N LEU A 79 -19.24 -1.71 5.23
CA LEU A 79 -18.22 -0.70 5.45
C LEU A 79 -18.68 0.27 6.55
N PRO A 80 -17.91 0.43 7.65
CA PRO A 80 -18.25 1.43 8.67
C PRO A 80 -18.25 2.86 8.11
N GLY A 81 -17.27 3.19 7.27
CA GLY A 81 -17.14 4.48 6.63
C GLY A 81 -16.01 4.52 5.60
N LEU A 82 -15.94 5.62 4.85
CA LEU A 82 -14.93 5.88 3.83
C LEU A 82 -14.62 7.39 3.76
N ALA A 83 -13.37 7.73 3.48
CA ALA A 83 -12.92 9.07 3.14
C ALA A 83 -12.47 9.07 1.67
N VAL A 84 -12.88 10.08 0.91
CA VAL A 84 -12.67 10.15 -0.55
C VAL A 84 -12.20 11.53 -0.95
N ALA A 85 -11.13 11.56 -1.74
CA ALA A 85 -10.70 12.69 -2.54
C ALA A 85 -10.81 12.33 -4.02
N VAL A 86 -11.40 13.22 -4.82
CA VAL A 86 -11.43 13.14 -6.30
C VAL A 86 -10.75 14.37 -6.85
N THR A 87 -9.78 14.17 -7.73
CA THR A 87 -9.06 15.26 -8.40
C THR A 87 -9.38 15.32 -9.88
N HIS A 88 -9.38 16.53 -10.44
CA HIS A 88 -9.47 16.77 -11.87
C HIS A 88 -8.48 17.86 -12.28
N GLY A 89 -7.45 17.48 -13.04
CA GLY A 89 -6.28 18.34 -13.23
C GLY A 89 -5.56 18.54 -11.90
N ASP A 90 -5.36 19.79 -11.52
CA ASP A 90 -4.64 20.17 -10.30
C ASP A 90 -5.58 20.56 -9.14
N GLU A 91 -6.88 20.28 -9.27
CA GLU A 91 -7.89 20.66 -8.28
C GLU A 91 -8.55 19.43 -7.66
N ILE A 92 -8.78 19.49 -6.35
CA ILE A 92 -9.66 18.54 -5.66
C ILE A 92 -11.10 19.01 -5.92
N VAL A 93 -11.85 18.20 -6.67
CA VAL A 93 -13.24 18.50 -7.06
C VAL A 93 -14.26 17.85 -6.13
N HIS A 94 -13.85 16.88 -5.32
CA HIS A 94 -14.68 16.30 -4.26
C HIS A 94 -13.80 15.82 -3.11
N LEU A 95 -14.15 16.19 -1.88
CA LEU A 95 -13.43 15.80 -0.68
C LEU A 95 -14.43 15.59 0.46
N ALA A 96 -14.73 14.34 0.80
CA ALA A 96 -15.74 14.03 1.79
C ALA A 96 -15.48 12.72 2.55
N GLY A 97 -16.06 12.64 3.74
CA GLY A 97 -16.17 11.42 4.52
C GLY A 97 -17.62 10.96 4.62
N TYR A 98 -17.82 9.64 4.63
CA TYR A 98 -19.13 8.99 4.66
C TYR A 98 -19.12 7.90 5.74
N GLY A 99 -20.23 7.75 6.46
CA GLY A 99 -20.35 6.77 7.55
C GLY A 99 -19.59 7.20 8.81
N SER A 100 -19.03 6.23 9.51
CA SER A 100 -18.39 6.43 10.81
C SER A 100 -17.03 5.74 10.90
N ALA A 101 -16.13 6.37 11.67
CA ALA A 101 -14.93 5.74 12.20
C ALA A 101 -15.29 4.74 13.32
N ALA A 102 -14.26 4.08 13.86
CA ALA A 102 -14.42 2.89 14.66
C ALA A 102 -15.18 3.04 15.99
N HIS A 103 -15.20 4.23 16.58
CA HIS A 103 -15.88 4.47 17.85
C HIS A 103 -17.18 5.28 17.65
N GLY A 104 -17.65 5.39 16.40
CA GLY A 104 -18.91 6.03 16.02
C GLY A 104 -18.77 7.51 15.69
N GLU A 105 -17.56 8.07 15.73
CA GLU A 105 -17.26 9.40 15.19
C GLU A 105 -17.56 9.43 13.69
N PRO A 106 -17.99 10.57 13.13
CA PRO A 106 -18.12 10.72 11.69
C PRO A 106 -16.79 10.44 10.99
N MET A 107 -16.82 9.70 9.90
CA MET A 107 -15.68 9.62 8.99
C MET A 107 -15.51 10.98 8.30
N THR A 108 -14.28 11.48 8.23
CA THR A 108 -13.95 12.76 7.59
C THR A 108 -12.78 12.59 6.62
N PRO A 109 -12.56 13.53 5.67
CA PRO A 109 -11.37 13.53 4.84
C PRO A 109 -10.06 13.51 5.63
N ASP A 110 -10.06 14.13 6.82
CA ASP A 110 -8.91 14.26 7.71
C ASP A 110 -8.76 13.06 8.65
N THR A 111 -9.59 12.02 8.51
CA THR A 111 -9.48 10.82 9.35
C THR A 111 -8.23 10.02 8.94
N PRO A 112 -7.24 9.84 9.82
CA PRO A 112 -6.03 9.09 9.50
C PRO A 112 -6.32 7.60 9.29
N MET A 113 -5.82 7.06 8.19
CA MET A 113 -6.00 5.68 7.79
C MET A 113 -4.67 5.06 7.38
N ARG A 114 -4.52 3.77 7.65
CA ARG A 114 -3.38 2.99 7.17
C ARG A 114 -3.55 2.74 5.68
N LEU A 115 -2.55 3.14 4.91
CA LEU A 115 -2.56 3.05 3.45
C LEU A 115 -2.26 1.63 2.92
N ALA A 116 -1.79 0.74 3.80
CA ALA A 116 -1.38 -0.61 3.46
C ALA A 116 -0.48 -0.59 2.21
N SER A 117 -0.82 -1.38 1.17
CA SER A 117 0.04 -1.52 -0.01
C SER A 117 0.22 -0.27 -0.87
N LEU A 118 -0.55 0.81 -0.64
CA LEU A 118 -0.24 2.10 -1.26
C LEU A 118 1.10 2.68 -0.73
N SER A 119 1.57 2.28 0.45
CA SER A 119 2.90 2.63 0.98
C SER A 119 4.06 2.35 0.01
N LYS A 120 3.87 1.39 -0.90
CA LYS A 120 4.87 1.00 -1.90
C LYS A 120 5.17 2.11 -2.89
N SER A 121 4.21 2.98 -3.23
CA SER A 121 4.50 4.10 -4.14
C SER A 121 5.48 5.08 -3.52
N PHE A 122 5.37 5.36 -2.22
CA PHE A 122 6.30 6.22 -1.50
C PHE A 122 7.69 5.58 -1.39
N THR A 123 7.76 4.28 -1.11
CA THR A 123 9.03 3.54 -1.12
C THR A 123 9.68 3.56 -2.50
N ALA A 124 8.90 3.35 -3.57
CA ALA A 124 9.42 3.41 -4.92
C ALA A 124 9.93 4.82 -5.26
N LEU A 125 9.20 5.86 -4.85
CA LEU A 125 9.61 7.25 -5.03
C LEU A 125 10.93 7.55 -4.29
N ALA A 126 11.08 7.11 -3.04
CA ALA A 126 12.31 7.25 -2.27
C ALA A 126 13.52 6.59 -2.97
N VAL A 127 13.34 5.36 -3.48
CA VAL A 127 14.40 4.66 -4.23
C VAL A 127 14.74 5.41 -5.53
N LEU A 128 13.73 5.89 -6.25
CA LEU A 128 13.94 6.62 -7.51
C LEU A 128 14.59 7.99 -7.29
N ARG A 129 14.29 8.67 -6.19
CA ARG A 129 14.96 9.91 -5.74
C ARG A 129 16.45 9.67 -5.50
N LEU A 130 16.79 8.67 -4.67
CA LEU A 130 18.18 8.29 -4.40
C LEU A 130 18.93 7.88 -5.68
N ALA A 131 18.24 7.24 -6.64
CA ALA A 131 18.80 6.93 -7.95
C ALA A 131 19.09 8.19 -8.78
N GLU A 132 18.15 9.14 -8.80
CA GLU A 132 18.31 10.44 -9.48
C GLU A 132 19.46 11.27 -8.89
N GLU A 133 19.64 11.20 -7.56
CA GLU A 133 20.73 11.84 -6.82
C GLU A 133 22.09 11.14 -7.01
N GLY A 134 22.11 9.96 -7.63
CA GLY A 134 23.31 9.16 -7.85
C GLY A 134 23.83 8.45 -6.60
N ALA A 135 23.01 8.33 -5.55
CA ALA A 135 23.34 7.59 -4.33
C ALA A 135 23.28 6.06 -4.54
N LEU A 136 22.53 5.60 -5.53
CA LEU A 136 22.42 4.19 -5.95
C LEU A 136 22.12 4.08 -7.46
N ASP A 137 22.29 2.90 -8.04
CA ASP A 137 21.78 2.56 -9.38
C ASP A 137 20.68 1.50 -9.27
N LEU A 138 19.64 1.60 -10.09
CA LEU A 138 18.55 0.61 -10.10
C LEU A 138 19.03 -0.79 -10.52
N ASP A 139 20.13 -0.88 -11.27
CA ASP A 139 20.74 -2.14 -11.67
C ASP A 139 21.80 -2.64 -10.67
N ASP A 140 22.00 -1.94 -9.56
CA ASP A 140 22.85 -2.41 -8.47
C ASP A 140 22.35 -3.75 -7.93
N PRO A 141 23.26 -4.71 -7.68
CA PRO A 141 22.94 -5.89 -6.90
C PRO A 141 22.46 -5.51 -5.50
N VAL A 142 21.34 -6.10 -5.06
CA VAL A 142 20.78 -5.89 -3.70
C VAL A 142 21.83 -6.15 -2.61
N ARG A 143 22.68 -7.16 -2.81
CA ARG A 143 23.72 -7.57 -1.85
C ARG A 143 24.78 -6.50 -1.59
N ASP A 144 24.95 -5.55 -2.50
CA ASP A 144 25.94 -4.48 -2.37
C ASP A 144 25.44 -3.40 -1.39
N HIS A 145 24.11 -3.26 -1.27
CA HIS A 145 23.43 -2.38 -0.32
C HIS A 145 23.08 -3.09 0.99
N VAL A 146 22.56 -4.31 0.91
CA VAL A 146 22.10 -5.07 2.07
C VAL A 146 22.72 -6.47 2.04
N PRO A 147 23.91 -6.66 2.64
CA PRO A 147 24.60 -7.95 2.58
C PRO A 147 23.87 -9.01 3.42
N GLY A 148 23.80 -10.24 2.91
CA GLY A 148 23.20 -11.39 3.61
C GLY A 148 21.69 -11.55 3.43
N VAL A 149 21.07 -10.71 2.61
CA VAL A 149 19.62 -10.68 2.37
C VAL A 149 19.25 -11.56 1.19
N VAL A 150 18.57 -12.66 1.49
CA VAL A 150 18.05 -13.66 0.55
C VAL A 150 19.17 -14.35 -0.24
N PRO A 151 19.21 -15.70 -0.39
CA PRO A 151 20.47 -16.43 -0.56
C PRO A 151 21.24 -16.03 -1.83
N ALA A 152 22.19 -15.11 -1.62
CA ALA A 152 23.32 -14.61 -2.40
C ALA A 152 23.26 -14.58 -3.94
N ASP A 153 22.74 -15.60 -4.61
CA ASP A 153 22.73 -15.75 -6.06
C ASP A 153 21.68 -16.83 -6.41
N HIS A 154 20.39 -16.46 -6.45
CA HIS A 154 19.29 -17.36 -6.80
C HIS A 154 19.70 -18.20 -8.04
N HIS A 155 19.78 -19.51 -7.86
CA HIS A 155 20.51 -20.52 -8.63
C HIS A 155 20.73 -20.29 -10.15
N ALA A 156 21.65 -19.41 -10.58
CA ALA A 156 22.10 -19.31 -11.98
C ALA A 156 23.20 -18.26 -12.26
N GLY A 157 23.55 -17.41 -11.27
CA GLY A 157 24.52 -16.32 -11.48
C GLY A 157 23.92 -14.99 -11.96
N THR A 158 22.59 -14.88 -12.04
CA THR A 158 21.91 -13.58 -12.27
C THR A 158 21.74 -12.88 -10.92
N PRO A 159 22.34 -11.70 -10.71
CA PRO A 159 22.16 -10.96 -9.47
C PRO A 159 20.71 -10.45 -9.34
N LEU A 160 20.18 -10.50 -8.13
CA LEU A 160 18.96 -9.78 -7.76
C LEU A 160 19.30 -8.28 -7.68
N THR A 161 18.55 -7.43 -8.38
CA THR A 161 18.82 -5.97 -8.47
C THR A 161 17.68 -5.17 -7.86
N LEU A 162 17.93 -3.89 -7.57
CA LEU A 162 16.89 -2.98 -7.05
C LEU A 162 15.70 -2.87 -8.02
N ARG A 163 15.96 -2.82 -9.34
CA ARG A 163 14.94 -2.83 -10.40
C ARG A 163 14.04 -4.06 -10.33
N HIS A 164 14.61 -5.24 -10.04
CA HIS A 164 13.84 -6.46 -9.88
C HIS A 164 12.90 -6.41 -8.67
N LEU A 165 13.29 -5.73 -7.59
CA LEU A 165 12.42 -5.53 -6.42
C LEU A 165 11.26 -4.58 -6.76
N LEU A 166 11.59 -3.41 -7.35
CA LEU A 166 10.62 -2.38 -7.71
C LEU A 166 9.51 -2.92 -8.64
N ASN A 167 9.90 -3.69 -9.66
CA ASN A 167 8.97 -4.24 -10.65
C ASN A 167 8.39 -5.61 -10.26
N GLN A 168 8.54 -6.05 -9.01
CA GLN A 168 7.99 -7.30 -8.48
C GLN A 168 8.46 -8.55 -9.25
N THR A 169 9.71 -8.57 -9.73
CA THR A 169 10.33 -9.74 -10.39
C THR A 169 11.52 -10.32 -9.63
N GLY A 170 11.70 -9.96 -8.35
CA GLY A 170 12.80 -10.43 -7.51
C GLY A 170 12.82 -11.92 -7.18
N GLY A 171 11.76 -12.67 -7.52
CA GLY A 171 11.69 -14.11 -7.27
C GLY A 171 11.28 -14.51 -5.86
N LEU A 172 10.84 -13.54 -5.05
CA LEU A 172 10.22 -13.74 -3.74
C LEU A 172 8.70 -13.94 -3.86
N ALA A 173 8.09 -14.50 -2.82
CA ALA A 173 6.64 -14.60 -2.68
C ALA A 173 6.21 -14.55 -1.22
N ASP A 174 5.10 -13.87 -0.95
CA ASP A 174 4.54 -13.74 0.41
C ASP A 174 4.18 -15.09 1.02
N ARG A 175 3.71 -16.03 0.19
CA ARG A 175 3.36 -17.40 0.61
C ARG A 175 4.56 -18.24 1.04
N SER A 176 5.78 -17.80 0.71
CA SER A 176 7.03 -18.46 1.12
C SER A 176 7.65 -17.81 2.34
N PHE A 177 7.03 -16.75 2.87
CA PHE A 177 7.49 -16.00 4.02
C PHE A 177 6.37 -15.91 5.06
N ASP A 178 6.14 -17.02 5.77
CA ASP A 178 5.13 -17.14 6.83
C ASP A 178 5.31 -16.12 7.99
N ARG A 179 6.47 -15.45 8.03
CA ARG A 179 6.88 -14.47 9.05
C ARG A 179 6.61 -13.01 8.70
N LEU A 180 5.99 -12.73 7.56
CA LEU A 180 5.63 -11.35 7.19
C LEU A 180 4.82 -10.66 8.29
N TRP A 181 4.11 -11.45 9.09
CA TRP A 181 3.21 -11.01 10.16
C TRP A 181 3.77 -11.22 11.56
N ASP A 182 5.05 -11.58 11.70
CA ASP A 182 5.68 -11.79 13.00
C ASP A 182 5.70 -10.50 13.82
N LEU A 183 5.48 -10.65 15.13
CA LEU A 183 5.24 -9.55 16.08
C LEU A 183 6.53 -8.85 16.54
N ASP A 184 7.70 -9.41 16.21
CA ASP A 184 9.01 -8.99 16.73
C ASP A 184 9.81 -8.15 15.71
N VAL A 185 9.14 -7.55 14.73
CA VAL A 185 9.79 -6.68 13.72
C VAL A 185 9.46 -5.23 14.02
N GLU A 186 10.49 -4.44 14.26
CA GLU A 186 10.35 -3.00 14.56
C GLU A 186 11.04 -2.12 13.52
N THR A 187 11.97 -2.68 12.74
CA THR A 187 12.75 -1.93 11.75
C THR A 187 12.85 -2.68 10.40
N PRO A 188 13.13 -1.97 9.30
CA PRO A 188 13.47 -2.62 8.02
C PRO A 188 14.66 -3.60 8.16
N ALA A 189 15.62 -3.31 9.03
CA ALA A 189 16.75 -4.19 9.32
C ALA A 189 16.32 -5.53 9.97
N ASP A 190 15.38 -5.50 10.91
CA ASP A 190 14.83 -6.73 11.52
C ASP A 190 14.11 -7.57 10.47
N ARG A 191 13.32 -6.91 9.62
CA ARG A 191 12.57 -7.58 8.56
C ARG A 191 13.49 -8.28 7.58
N VAL A 192 14.53 -7.57 7.15
CA VAL A 192 15.58 -8.10 6.31
C VAL A 192 16.29 -9.29 6.95
N THR A 193 16.59 -9.22 8.26
CA THR A 193 17.20 -10.32 9.00
C THR A 193 16.33 -11.57 8.98
N GLN A 194 15.00 -11.42 9.12
CA GLN A 194 14.09 -12.53 8.99
C GLN A 194 14.05 -13.12 7.56
N LEU A 195 14.20 -12.26 6.54
CA LEU A 195 14.23 -12.66 5.13
C LEU A 195 15.51 -13.39 4.71
N ALA A 196 16.59 -13.34 5.50
CA ALA A 196 17.85 -14.03 5.20
C ALA A 196 17.69 -15.55 5.02
N GLY A 197 16.66 -16.15 5.61
CA GLY A 197 16.32 -17.58 5.46
C GLY A 197 15.24 -17.88 4.42
N ALA A 198 14.75 -16.89 3.68
CA ALA A 198 13.67 -17.10 2.71
C ALA A 198 14.17 -17.84 1.46
N GLU A 199 13.38 -18.82 0.99
CA GLU A 199 13.69 -19.55 -0.24
C GLU A 199 13.08 -18.86 -1.47
N PRO A 200 13.88 -18.57 -2.52
CA PRO A 200 13.37 -18.23 -3.85
C PRO A 200 12.22 -19.12 -4.35
N VAL A 201 11.28 -18.51 -5.07
CA VAL A 201 10.31 -19.25 -5.89
C VAL A 201 10.51 -19.07 -7.39
N ALA A 202 11.38 -18.15 -7.81
CA ALA A 202 11.76 -17.92 -9.20
C ALA A 202 13.13 -17.24 -9.29
N GLN A 203 13.69 -17.24 -10.50
CA GLN A 203 14.89 -16.48 -10.83
C GLN A 203 14.56 -14.98 -10.95
N PRO A 204 15.44 -14.08 -10.51
CA PRO A 204 15.26 -12.64 -10.70
C PRO A 204 14.98 -12.28 -12.17
N GLY A 205 13.99 -11.42 -12.41
CA GLY A 205 13.60 -10.94 -13.74
C GLY A 205 12.76 -11.91 -14.57
N THR A 206 12.56 -13.17 -14.13
CA THR A 206 11.90 -14.20 -14.97
C THR A 206 10.39 -14.28 -14.82
N ALA A 207 9.83 -13.80 -13.70
CA ALA A 207 8.40 -13.84 -13.44
C ALA A 207 7.96 -12.70 -12.52
N HIS A 208 6.86 -12.03 -12.88
CA HIS A 208 6.20 -11.09 -11.99
C HIS A 208 5.44 -11.82 -10.89
N ARG A 209 5.75 -11.52 -9.63
CA ARG A 209 5.07 -12.00 -8.44
C ARG A 209 4.98 -10.86 -7.42
N TYR A 210 3.76 -10.43 -7.14
CA TYR A 210 3.52 -9.48 -6.07
C TYR A 210 4.07 -10.03 -4.75
N SER A 211 4.99 -9.29 -4.12
CA SER A 211 5.58 -9.66 -2.86
C SER A 211 5.89 -8.43 -2.01
N ASN A 212 5.43 -8.44 -0.76
CA ASN A 212 5.74 -7.44 0.25
C ASN A 212 7.24 -7.44 0.62
N PRO A 213 7.92 -8.59 0.83
CA PRO A 213 9.36 -8.66 1.03
C PRO A 213 10.22 -7.84 0.06
N ASN A 214 9.80 -7.70 -1.21
CA ASN A 214 10.56 -6.87 -2.15
C ASN A 214 10.66 -5.42 -1.67
N TYR A 215 9.55 -4.88 -1.15
CA TYR A 215 9.47 -3.49 -0.69
C TYR A 215 10.01 -3.31 0.73
N GLU A 216 10.00 -4.36 1.54
CA GLU A 216 10.73 -4.38 2.82
C GLU A 216 12.25 -4.28 2.63
N ILE A 217 12.78 -5.00 1.64
CA ILE A 217 14.20 -4.91 1.28
C ILE A 217 14.51 -3.51 0.75
N LEU A 218 13.64 -2.94 -0.10
CA LEU A 218 13.82 -1.58 -0.61
C LEU A 218 13.81 -0.51 0.50
N ALA A 219 12.96 -0.65 1.52
CA ALA A 219 12.99 0.24 2.68
C ALA A 219 14.36 0.20 3.37
N ARG A 220 14.95 -1.00 3.53
CA ARG A 220 16.31 -1.12 4.08
C ARG A 220 17.39 -0.55 3.15
N VAL A 221 17.23 -0.66 1.84
CA VAL A 221 18.15 -0.04 0.87
C VAL A 221 18.13 1.48 1.00
N VAL A 222 16.94 2.09 1.17
CA VAL A 222 16.80 3.54 1.42
C VAL A 222 17.60 3.93 2.66
N GLU A 223 17.44 3.23 3.79
CA GLU A 223 18.20 3.52 5.02
C GLU A 223 19.71 3.46 4.83
N VAL A 224 20.19 2.47 4.09
CA VAL A 224 21.64 2.30 3.85
C VAL A 224 22.17 3.39 2.94
N ALA A 225 21.43 3.74 1.89
CA ALA A 225 21.87 4.70 0.89
C ALA A 225 21.76 6.15 1.36
N SER A 226 20.73 6.50 2.14
CA SER A 226 20.58 7.85 2.72
C SER A 226 21.40 8.04 4.01
N GLY A 227 21.56 6.98 4.80
CA GLY A 227 22.12 7.05 6.15
C GLY A 227 21.11 7.45 7.23
N GLU A 228 19.83 7.52 6.89
CA GLU A 228 18.72 7.92 7.76
C GLU A 228 17.81 6.72 8.06
N THR A 229 16.88 6.86 9.01
CA THR A 229 15.83 5.85 9.14
C THR A 229 14.87 5.95 7.96
N PHE A 230 14.16 4.87 7.64
CA PHE A 230 13.26 4.87 6.49
C PHE A 230 12.14 5.91 6.65
N ASP A 231 11.60 6.03 7.85
CA ASP A 231 10.53 6.97 8.16
C ASP A 231 11.04 8.42 8.10
N ASP A 232 12.20 8.72 8.70
CA ASP A 232 12.80 10.07 8.63
C ASP A 232 13.09 10.49 7.17
N TYR A 233 13.61 9.58 6.34
CA TYR A 233 13.86 9.88 4.93
C TYR A 233 12.57 10.17 4.16
N LEU A 234 11.48 9.42 4.43
CA LEU A 234 10.19 9.71 3.80
C LEU A 234 9.67 11.08 4.23
N ASP A 235 9.74 11.42 5.51
CA ASP A 235 9.28 12.70 6.03
C ASP A 235 10.05 13.86 5.37
N GLU A 236 11.38 13.80 5.32
CA GLU A 236 12.22 14.88 4.81
C GLU A 236 12.26 14.98 3.27
N ALA A 237 12.36 13.85 2.58
CA ALA A 237 12.60 13.81 1.13
C ALA A 237 11.33 13.61 0.29
N VAL A 238 10.23 13.19 0.91
CA VAL A 238 8.98 12.86 0.21
C VAL A 238 7.79 13.65 0.74
N PHE A 239 7.39 13.49 2.00
CA PHE A 239 6.16 14.09 2.53
C PHE A 239 6.28 15.60 2.69
N GLY A 240 7.33 16.09 3.34
CA GLY A 240 7.56 17.53 3.54
C GLY A 240 7.60 18.33 2.24
N PRO A 241 8.37 17.93 1.21
CA PRO A 241 8.39 18.61 -0.08
C PRO A 241 7.08 18.57 -0.86
N LEU A 242 6.17 17.65 -0.54
CA LEU A 242 4.84 17.54 -1.13
C LEU A 242 3.75 18.20 -0.26
N GLY A 243 4.12 18.80 0.88
CA GLY A 243 3.16 19.38 1.82
C GLY A 243 2.23 18.35 2.47
N MET A 244 2.68 17.10 2.59
CA MET A 244 1.89 16.01 3.16
C MET A 244 2.03 15.97 4.70
N ASP A 245 1.51 16.98 5.38
CA ASP A 245 1.76 17.22 6.81
C ASP A 245 1.04 16.23 7.74
N ASP A 246 0.02 15.53 7.24
CA ASP A 246 -0.75 14.52 7.98
C ASP A 246 -0.37 13.07 7.60
N THR A 247 0.74 12.90 6.88
CA THR A 247 1.29 11.61 6.45
C THR A 247 2.56 11.28 7.22
N ALA A 248 2.65 10.04 7.70
CA ALA A 248 3.84 9.57 8.41
C ALA A 248 4.09 8.08 8.19
N GLY A 249 5.37 7.70 8.21
CA GLY A 249 5.78 6.31 8.40
C GLY A 249 5.48 5.83 9.83
N HIS A 250 5.09 4.56 9.99
CA HIS A 250 4.94 3.93 11.30
C HIS A 250 5.81 2.68 11.41
N ALA A 251 6.73 2.72 12.37
CA ALA A 251 7.59 1.59 12.75
C ALA A 251 6.80 0.39 13.35
N ARG A 252 5.58 0.60 13.86
CA ARG A 252 4.71 -0.45 14.40
C ARG A 252 3.23 -0.14 14.21
N THR A 253 2.43 -1.10 13.74
CA THR A 253 0.99 -0.89 13.50
C THR A 253 0.08 -1.26 14.67
N ASP A 254 0.61 -1.91 15.71
CA ASP A 254 -0.10 -2.22 16.96
C ASP A 254 0.01 -1.13 18.02
N LEU A 255 0.88 -0.13 17.80
CA LEU A 255 0.81 1.13 18.51
C LEU A 255 -0.46 1.82 18.01
N ALA A 256 -1.56 1.60 18.70
CA ALA A 256 -2.77 2.38 18.55
C ALA A 256 -2.41 3.85 18.80
N THR A 257 -2.12 4.59 17.74
CA THR A 257 -2.18 6.04 17.75
C THR A 257 -3.67 6.36 17.86
N PRO A 258 -4.13 7.04 18.93
CA PRO A 258 -5.54 7.34 19.14
C PRO A 258 -6.21 8.07 17.96
N GLU A 259 -5.39 8.65 17.10
CA GLU A 259 -5.75 9.39 15.91
C GLU A 259 -6.01 8.48 14.70
N VAL A 260 -5.46 7.26 14.63
CA VAL A 260 -5.65 6.35 13.48
C VAL A 260 -6.94 5.56 13.63
N ALA A 261 -7.77 5.59 12.58
CA ALA A 261 -9.04 4.86 12.57
C ALA A 261 -8.82 3.35 12.76
N GLN A 262 -9.55 2.74 13.70
CA GLN A 262 -9.45 1.30 13.93
C GLN A 262 -9.98 0.51 12.71
N GLY A 263 -9.18 -0.48 12.29
CA GLY A 263 -9.55 -1.41 11.24
C GLY A 263 -10.76 -2.28 11.59
N HIS A 264 -11.44 -2.78 10.56
CA HIS A 264 -12.55 -3.72 10.70
C HIS A 264 -12.35 -4.91 9.77
N VAL A 265 -12.81 -6.08 10.22
CA VAL A 265 -12.98 -7.26 9.36
C VAL A 265 -14.45 -7.59 9.23
N VAL A 266 -14.87 -8.03 8.05
CA VAL A 266 -16.26 -8.46 7.84
C VAL A 266 -16.41 -9.91 8.30
N ALA A 267 -17.15 -10.13 9.38
CA ALA A 267 -17.51 -11.44 9.89
C ALA A 267 -19.02 -11.66 9.75
N PHE A 268 -19.42 -12.65 8.95
CA PHE A 268 -20.84 -12.96 8.68
C PHE A 268 -21.65 -11.76 8.14
N GLY A 269 -21.02 -10.88 7.37
CA GLY A 269 -21.65 -9.68 6.83
C GLY A 269 -21.72 -8.50 7.80
N VAL A 270 -21.08 -8.61 8.98
CA VAL A 270 -21.03 -7.55 9.99
C VAL A 270 -19.59 -7.05 10.13
N PRO A 271 -19.34 -5.72 10.13
CA PRO A 271 -18.03 -5.19 10.46
C PRO A 271 -17.72 -5.44 11.94
N VAL A 272 -16.57 -6.04 12.20
CA VAL A 272 -16.05 -6.28 13.55
C VAL A 272 -14.72 -5.57 13.67
N ALA A 273 -14.64 -4.62 14.60
CA ALA A 273 -13.41 -3.91 14.92
C ALA A 273 -12.28 -4.90 15.25
N ARG A 274 -11.12 -4.68 14.65
CA ARG A 274 -9.92 -5.49 14.83
C ARG A 274 -8.69 -4.61 14.70
N ASP A 275 -7.79 -4.78 15.65
CA ASP A 275 -6.47 -4.20 15.56
C ASP A 275 -5.71 -4.84 14.41
N GLU A 276 -4.90 -4.03 13.73
CA GLU A 276 -4.06 -4.54 12.67
C GLU A 276 -2.94 -5.41 13.23
N PRO A 277 -2.52 -6.46 12.49
CA PRO A 277 -1.30 -7.18 12.83
C PRO A 277 -0.11 -6.22 12.85
N PRO A 278 0.77 -6.26 13.87
CA PRO A 278 1.89 -5.31 14.05
C PRO A 278 2.90 -5.28 12.92
N GLY A 279 2.92 -6.30 12.05
CA GLY A 279 3.93 -6.47 11.00
C GLY A 279 3.72 -5.63 9.74
N PHE A 280 2.69 -4.79 9.67
CA PHE A 280 2.43 -3.88 8.54
C PHE A 280 3.30 -2.61 8.61
N ILE A 281 4.61 -2.77 8.70
CA ILE A 281 5.53 -1.65 8.95
C ILE A 281 6.25 -1.24 7.65
N ALA A 282 6.90 -0.07 7.70
CA ALA A 282 7.85 0.39 6.69
C ALA A 282 7.35 0.26 5.23
N GLY A 283 8.23 -0.17 4.31
CA GLY A 283 8.06 0.08 2.88
C GLY A 283 6.92 -0.67 2.18
N SER A 284 6.41 -1.76 2.77
CA SER A 284 5.31 -2.49 2.12
C SER A 284 3.92 -2.07 2.60
N GLY A 285 3.81 -1.47 3.79
CA GLY A 285 2.51 -1.28 4.44
C GLY A 285 2.42 -0.19 5.52
N GLY A 286 3.52 0.45 5.89
CA GLY A 286 3.62 1.23 7.12
C GLY A 286 3.19 2.69 7.06
N VAL A 287 2.73 3.19 5.91
CA VAL A 287 2.31 4.60 5.80
C VAL A 287 0.89 4.79 6.31
N VAL A 288 0.71 5.82 7.13
CA VAL A 288 -0.58 6.40 7.53
C VAL A 288 -0.73 7.74 6.83
N SER A 289 -1.93 8.04 6.35
CA SER A 289 -2.25 9.30 5.70
C SER A 289 -3.76 9.59 5.82
N THR A 290 -4.20 10.74 5.35
CA THR A 290 -5.62 11.12 5.25
C THR A 290 -6.02 11.27 3.79
N ALA A 291 -7.31 11.45 3.49
CA ALA A 291 -7.75 11.74 2.13
C ALA A 291 -7.46 13.19 1.72
N SER A 292 -7.46 14.11 2.69
CA SER A 292 -7.11 15.52 2.47
C SER A 292 -5.62 15.72 2.21
N ASP A 293 -4.78 14.81 2.69
CA ASP A 293 -3.31 14.89 2.56
C ASP A 293 -2.82 14.42 1.18
N SER A 294 -3.23 15.20 0.18
CA SER A 294 -2.78 15.08 -1.19
C SER A 294 -1.65 16.08 -1.44
N PRO A 295 -0.67 15.78 -2.31
CA PRO A 295 0.41 16.72 -2.60
C PRO A 295 -0.11 18.12 -2.96
N GLU A 296 0.11 19.09 -2.08
CA GLU A 296 -0.08 20.49 -2.40
C GLU A 296 1.14 20.97 -3.19
N ARG A 297 0.89 21.87 -4.14
CA ARG A 297 1.87 22.30 -5.16
C ARG A 297 3.17 22.87 -4.59
#